data_AF-A0A6M5F149-F1
#
_entry.id   AF-A0A6M5F149-F1
#
_cell.length_a   1.000
_cell.length_b   1.000
_cell.length_c   1.000
_cell.angle_alpha   90.00
_cell.angle_beta   90.00
_cell.angle_gamma   90.00
#
_symmetry.space_group_name_H-M   'P 1'
#
loop_
_entity.id
_entity.type
_entity.pdbx_description
1 polymer ?
#
loop_
_entity_poly.entity_id
_entity_poly.type
_entity_poly.pdbx_seq_one_letter_code
_entity_poly.pdbx_strand_id
1 'polypeptide(L)' 'MPRKNRTPKHKPYQPRSATTPDKRRFLSRDAALRAIKELQKYHLDLELDIYQSPIDGGWYLTSKKLR' A
#
# COMPACT_ATOMS: atom_id res chain seq x y z
N MET A 1 16.39 42.49 -27.72
CA MET A 1 15.54 42.32 -26.51
C MET A 1 15.53 40.86 -26.10
N PRO A 2 15.96 40.49 -24.88
CA PRO A 2 15.92 39.09 -24.44
C PRO A 2 14.50 38.70 -24.01
N ARG A 3 13.92 37.71 -24.67
CA ARG A 3 12.62 37.13 -24.27
C ARG A 3 12.84 36.29 -23.02
N LYS A 4 12.29 36.74 -21.88
CA LYS A 4 12.30 35.95 -20.63
C LYS A 4 11.28 34.83 -20.75
N ASN A 5 11.74 33.63 -21.10
CA ASN A 5 10.88 32.46 -21.19
C ASN A 5 10.50 32.00 -19.76
N ARG A 6 9.21 32.07 -19.41
CA ARG A 6 8.66 31.77 -18.06
C ARG A 6 7.95 30.42 -18.00
N THR A 7 8.25 29.50 -18.91
CA THR A 7 7.66 28.15 -18.88
C THR A 7 8.17 27.40 -17.65
N PRO A 8 7.27 26.87 -16.78
CA PRO A 8 7.68 26.03 -15.67
C PRO A 8 8.38 24.77 -16.20
N LYS A 9 9.51 24.41 -15.59
CA LYS A 9 10.25 23.20 -15.96
C LYS A 9 9.40 21.96 -15.64
N HIS A 10 9.35 21.00 -16.57
CA HIS A 10 8.72 19.71 -16.36
C HIS A 10 9.36 19.01 -15.15
N LYS A 11 8.53 18.56 -14.22
CA LYS A 11 8.92 17.69 -13.11
C LYS A 11 8.41 16.27 -13.42
N PRO A 12 9.28 15.27 -13.54
CA PRO A 12 8.85 13.88 -13.73
C PRO A 12 7.91 13.43 -12.61
N TYR A 13 6.90 12.64 -12.96
CA TYR A 13 6.02 12.01 -11.97
C TYR A 13 6.84 11.10 -11.05
N GLN A 14 6.74 11.34 -9.75
CA GLN A 14 7.28 10.44 -8.74
C GLN A 14 6.12 9.76 -8.02
N PRO A 15 5.97 8.42 -8.14
CA PRO A 15 4.91 7.71 -7.45
C PRO A 15 5.20 7.70 -5.95
N ARG A 16 4.60 8.64 -5.21
CA ARG A 16 4.64 8.65 -3.74
C ARG A 16 3.97 7.42 -3.11
N SER A 17 3.12 6.74 -3.87
CA SER A 17 2.33 5.59 -3.44
C SER A 17 2.91 4.22 -3.79
N ALA A 18 3.97 4.15 -4.61
CA ALA A 18 4.56 2.87 -5.04
C ALA A 18 5.47 2.24 -3.97
N THR A 19 6.00 3.05 -3.06
CA THR A 19 6.61 2.56 -1.83
C THR A 19 5.51 2.63 -0.79
N THR A 20 4.86 1.51 -0.43
CA THR A 20 3.84 1.48 0.62
C THR A 20 4.49 1.88 1.95
N PRO A 21 4.36 3.13 2.44
CA PRO A 21 5.25 3.58 3.51
C PRO A 21 4.90 2.97 4.87
N ASP A 22 3.67 2.50 5.08
CA ASP A 22 3.20 2.07 6.41
C ASP A 22 2.53 0.70 6.46
N LYS A 23 2.36 0.00 5.33
CA LYS A 23 1.74 -1.32 5.36
C LYS A 23 2.75 -2.35 5.85
N ARG A 24 2.39 -3.07 6.93
CA ARG A 24 3.21 -4.16 7.46
C ARG A 24 3.33 -5.27 6.40
N ARG A 25 4.56 -5.53 5.96
CA ARG A 25 4.90 -6.64 5.05
C ARG A 25 5.02 -7.95 5.83
N PHE A 26 4.44 -9.01 5.30
CA PHE A 26 4.59 -10.38 5.79
C PHE A 26 5.41 -11.22 4.81
N LEU A 27 6.22 -12.14 5.36
CA LEU A 27 7.11 -13.01 4.57
C LEU A 27 6.35 -14.12 3.83
N SER A 28 5.23 -14.58 4.38
CA SER A 28 4.43 -15.67 3.81
C SER A 28 2.93 -15.39 3.92
N ARG A 29 2.16 -16.07 3.08
CA ARG A 29 0.70 -16.05 3.11
C ARG A 29 0.15 -16.44 4.48
N ASP A 30 0.71 -17.49 5.06
CA ASP A 30 0.27 -18.01 6.36
C ASP A 30 0.55 -17.05 7.51
N ALA A 31 1.68 -16.33 7.46
CA ALA A 31 1.97 -15.29 8.45
C ALA A 31 0.95 -14.14 8.38
N ALA A 32 0.55 -13.73 7.18
CA ALA A 32 -0.48 -12.71 7.00
C ALA A 32 -1.87 -13.19 7.49
N LEU A 33 -2.24 -14.45 7.22
CA LEU A 33 -3.49 -15.03 7.71
C LEU A 33 -3.53 -15.16 9.24
N ARG A 34 -2.40 -15.51 9.87
CA ARG A 34 -2.28 -15.52 11.34
C ARG A 34 -2.46 -14.11 11.91
N ALA A 35 -1.86 -13.10 11.29
CA ALA A 35 -2.02 -11.72 11.71
C ALA A 35 -3.48 -11.24 11.60
N ILE A 36 -4.22 -11.63 10.57
CA ILE A 36 -5.68 -11.35 10.49
C ILE A 36 -6.40 -11.98 11.68
N LYS A 37 -6.16 -13.27 11.97
CA LYS A 37 -6.80 -13.96 13.10
C LYS A 37 -6.48 -13.31 14.44
N GLU A 38 -5.26 -12.80 14.62
CA GLU A 38 -4.88 -12.06 15.83
C GLU A 38 -5.61 -10.72 15.93
N LEU A 39 -5.67 -9.95 14.84
CA LEU A 39 -6.38 -8.66 14.81
C LEU A 39 -7.88 -8.81 15.04
N GLN A 40 -8.49 -9.86 14.49
CA GLN A 40 -9.92 -10.16 14.67
C GLN A 40 -10.31 -10.42 16.13
N LYS A 41 -9.36 -10.81 17.00
CA LYS A 41 -9.63 -10.94 18.45
C LYS A 41 -9.93 -9.60 19.12
N TYR A 42 -9.34 -8.52 18.60
CA TYR A 42 -9.46 -7.17 19.16
C TYR A 42 -10.46 -6.31 18.40
N HIS A 43 -10.61 -6.56 17.10
CA HIS A 43 -11.45 -5.79 16.20
C HIS A 43 -12.38 -6.72 15.42
N LEU A 44 -13.55 -7.04 15.99
CA LEU A 44 -14.53 -7.93 15.35
C LEU A 44 -15.16 -7.33 14.09
N ASP A 45 -15.29 -6.00 14.04
CA ASP A 45 -15.94 -5.30 12.92
C ASP A 45 -15.06 -5.19 11.67
N LEU A 46 -13.79 -5.62 11.77
CA LEU A 46 -12.78 -5.37 10.77
C LEU A 46 -12.63 -6.59 9.84
N GLU A 47 -13.25 -6.51 8.67
CA GLU A 47 -13.05 -7.50 7.61
C GLU A 47 -11.73 -7.23 6.88
N LEU A 48 -10.75 -8.10 7.09
CA LEU A 48 -9.46 -8.06 6.43
C LEU A 48 -9.32 -9.20 5.42
N ASP A 49 -8.62 -8.90 4.33
CA ASP A 49 -8.14 -9.87 3.36
C ASP A 49 -6.64 -9.67 3.10
N ILE A 50 -6.02 -10.64 2.45
CA ILE A 50 -4.61 -10.64 2.08
C ILE A 50 -4.44 -10.47 0.58
N TYR A 51 -3.42 -9.73 0.17
CA TYR A 51 -2.98 -9.70 -1.23
C TYR A 51 -1.47 -9.76 -1.32
N GLN A 52 -0.99 -10.29 -2.45
CA GLN A 52 0.42 -10.24 -2.79
C GLN A 52 0.68 -8.98 -3.62
N SER A 53 1.66 -8.18 -3.20
CA SER A 53 2.06 -7.00 -3.93
C SER A 53 2.84 -7.38 -5.20
N PRO A 54 2.51 -6.81 -6.37
CA PRO A 54 3.19 -7.11 -7.62
C PRO A 54 4.58 -6.45 -7.73
N ILE A 55 4.91 -5.50 -6.84
CA ILE A 55 6.15 -4.72 -6.92
C ILE A 55 7.29 -5.41 -6.18
N ASP A 56 7.02 -5.94 -4.99
CA ASP A 56 8.03 -6.47 -4.06
C ASP A 56 7.78 -7.92 -3.65
N GLY A 57 6.69 -8.53 -4.12
CA GLY A 57 6.30 -9.92 -3.85
C GLY A 57 5.86 -10.19 -2.41
N GLY A 58 5.79 -9.16 -1.57
CA GLY A 58 5.40 -9.25 -0.17
C GLY A 58 3.90 -9.47 0.01
N TRP A 59 3.55 -10.04 1.16
CA TRP A 59 2.15 -10.20 1.57
C TRP A 59 1.72 -9.03 2.43
N TYR A 60 0.54 -8.49 2.14
CA TYR A 60 -0.01 -7.33 2.82
C TYR A 60 -1.48 -7.56 3.17
N LEU A 61 -1.95 -6.83 4.18
CA LEU A 61 -3.36 -6.80 4.57
C LEU A 61 -4.08 -5.68 3.82
N THR A 62 -5.34 -5.92 3.48
CA THR A 62 -6.26 -4.93 2.95
C THR A 62 -7.61 -5.06 3.64
N SER A 63 -8.30 -3.94 3.87
CA SER A 63 -9.69 -3.98 4.31
C SER A 63 -10.57 -4.45 3.15
N LYS A 64 -11.45 -5.42 3.41
CA LYS A 64 -12.52 -5.76 2.48
C LYS A 64 -13.59 -4.70 2.67
N LYS A 65 -13.77 -3.80 1.69
CA LYS A 65 -14.94 -2.92 1.71
C LYS A 65 -16.16 -3.81 1.54
N LEU A 66 -16.97 -3.92 2.58
CA LEU A 66 -18.37 -4.34 2.48
C LEU A 66 -19.01 -3.44 1.40
N ARG A 67 -19.42 -4.07 0.30
CA ARG A 67 -20.18 -3.42 -0.77
C ARG A 67 -21.57 -3.07 -0.28
#